data_AF-A0A382LIA5-F1
#
_entry.id   AF-A0A382LIA5-F1
#
_cell.length_a   1.000
_cell.length_b   1.000
_cell.length_c   1.000
_cell.angle_alpha   90.00
_cell.angle_beta   90.00
_cell.angle_gamma   90.00
#
_symmetry.space_group_name_H-M   'P 1'
#
loop_
_entity.id
_entity.type
_entity.pdbx_description
1 polymer ?
#
loop_
_entity_poly.entity_id
_entity_poly.type
_entity_poly.pdbx_seq_one_letter_code
_entity_poly.pdbx_strand_id
1 'polypeptide(L)'
;YGYQDFPDGTNEVAALKKILNDAWEDDIIYLSNQDMSANPKVDQWSNGNEPAAELNRMMQVRRAALDRFGERAIKTGMPLATMEEVLVPLYMHHRFQVTAAASALGGMHYIYGMRGDGRVPVRPVPASEQNAALAALLATLDPEELAVPKSVLDKMPPRPPGYRRTRELFPRYTGLMFDAISPATVAADHTVSEILNASRAARMVEQNALNASIPGLDAVLNRLIDGTFGIQTSNGYHSEISRAIERVVVDRMIGLAGRATMPQVRSITSYRLEALGRQLIQRTGDTSELAHCQALARDITRFLEQPGDAVAPPVTLAAPPGAPIGQPAMNWLQALEPACSLLEW
;
A
#
# COMPACT_ATOMS: atom_id res chain seq x y z
N TYR A 1 14.62 12.20 29.83
CA TYR A 1 14.43 11.37 31.03
C TYR A 1 15.67 10.61 31.51
N GLY A 2 16.87 10.74 30.90
CA GLY A 2 18.03 9.94 31.34
C GLY A 2 19.42 10.61 31.27
N TYR A 3 19.51 11.93 31.09
CA TYR A 3 20.82 12.58 30.85
C TYR A 3 21.15 13.76 31.77
N GLN A 4 20.27 14.16 32.69
CA GLN A 4 20.56 15.20 33.67
C GLN A 4 19.61 15.12 34.88
N ASP A 5 20.17 15.35 36.07
CA ASP A 5 19.42 15.47 37.33
C ASP A 5 18.89 16.90 37.52
N PHE A 6 17.74 17.03 38.19
CA PHE A 6 17.25 18.34 38.60
C PHE A 6 18.05 18.87 39.80
N PRO A 7 18.36 20.18 39.88
CA PRO A 7 19.00 20.77 41.06
C PRO A 7 18.19 20.55 42.34
N ASP A 8 18.88 20.45 43.47
CA ASP A 8 18.26 20.34 44.80
C ASP A 8 17.22 21.44 45.03
N GLY A 9 16.04 21.06 45.54
CA GLY A 9 14.92 21.98 45.78
C GLY A 9 14.00 22.21 44.58
N THR A 10 14.27 21.63 43.41
CA THR A 10 13.36 21.69 42.25
C THR A 10 12.10 20.87 42.49
N ASN A 11 10.93 21.41 42.16
CA ASN A 11 9.71 20.61 42.06
C ASN A 11 9.75 19.76 40.78
N GLU A 12 10.21 18.52 40.92
CA GLU A 12 10.41 17.57 39.82
C GLU A 12 9.14 17.39 38.97
N VAL A 13 7.98 17.21 39.60
CA VAL A 13 6.70 16.99 38.90
C VAL A 13 6.36 18.19 38.01
N ALA A 14 6.54 19.41 38.51
CA ALA A 14 6.29 20.62 37.74
C ALA A 14 7.30 20.78 36.58
N ALA A 15 8.57 20.49 36.83
CA ALA A 15 9.63 20.57 35.82
C ALA A 15 9.43 19.55 34.69
N LEU A 16 9.12 18.29 35.02
CA LEU A 16 8.79 17.25 34.05
C LEU A 16 7.53 17.59 33.24
N LYS A 17 6.49 18.13 33.90
CA LYS A 17 5.28 18.58 33.21
C LYS A 17 5.58 19.71 32.23
N LYS A 18 6.50 20.63 32.59
CA LYS A 18 6.95 21.68 31.68
C LYS A 18 7.65 21.09 30.47
N ILE A 19 8.60 20.16 30.64
CA ILE A 19 9.30 19.49 29.53
C ILE A 19 8.31 18.83 28.57
N LEU A 20 7.30 18.12 29.10
CA LEU A 20 6.27 17.53 28.27
C LEU A 20 5.49 18.61 27.52
N ASN A 21 5.04 19.68 28.19
CA ASN A 21 4.31 20.76 27.54
C ASN A 21 5.12 21.46 26.45
N ASP A 22 6.41 21.73 26.69
CA ASP A 22 7.31 22.31 25.68
C ASP A 22 7.42 21.37 24.46
N ALA A 23 7.58 20.06 24.68
CA ALA A 23 7.59 19.08 23.59
C ALA A 23 6.30 19.08 22.77
N TRP A 24 5.14 19.30 23.41
CA TRP A 24 3.86 19.45 22.70
C TRP A 24 3.77 20.74 21.89
N GLU A 25 4.32 21.86 22.39
CA GLU A 25 4.41 23.12 21.66
C GLU A 25 5.28 22.97 20.39
N ASP A 26 6.30 22.11 20.45
CA ASP A 26 7.20 21.78 19.34
C ASP A 26 6.68 20.65 18.41
N ASP A 27 5.44 20.16 18.57
CA ASP A 27 4.85 19.02 17.84
C ASP A 27 5.68 17.71 17.98
N ILE A 28 6.36 17.53 19.10
CA ILE A 28 7.11 16.31 19.45
C ILE A 28 6.15 15.34 20.16
N ILE A 29 5.61 14.40 19.37
CA ILE A 29 4.61 13.43 19.83
C ILE A 29 5.24 12.04 19.91
N TYR A 30 5.04 11.35 21.04
CA TYR A 30 5.44 9.95 21.18
C TYR A 30 4.34 9.01 20.69
N LEU A 31 4.65 8.25 19.64
CA LEU A 31 3.88 7.14 19.11
C LEU A 31 4.86 6.03 18.72
N SER A 32 4.39 4.79 18.68
CA SER A 32 5.23 3.61 18.38
C SER A 32 4.79 2.93 17.08
N ASN A 33 5.54 1.91 16.65
CA ASN A 33 5.24 1.18 15.42
C ASN A 33 3.82 0.57 15.38
N GLN A 34 3.19 0.36 16.55
CA GLN A 34 1.81 -0.14 16.62
C GLN A 34 0.80 0.85 16.00
N ASP A 35 1.14 2.13 15.90
CA ASP A 35 0.26 3.21 15.48
C ASP A 35 0.31 3.48 13.97
N MET A 36 1.32 2.95 13.26
CA MET A 36 1.57 3.21 11.83
C MET A 36 0.38 2.93 10.91
N SER A 37 -0.49 1.97 11.27
CA SER A 37 -1.63 1.58 10.43
C SER A 37 -2.83 2.53 10.51
N ALA A 38 -2.86 3.42 11.50
CA ALA A 38 -4.01 4.24 11.82
C ALA A 38 -3.69 5.71 12.05
N ASN A 39 -2.42 6.12 12.10
CA ASN A 39 -2.01 7.51 12.28
C ASN A 39 -1.01 7.95 11.20
N PRO A 40 -1.36 8.94 10.36
CA PRO A 40 -0.50 9.41 9.26
C PRO A 40 0.77 10.13 9.69
N LYS A 41 0.90 10.51 10.96
CA LYS A 41 2.15 11.06 11.50
C LYS A 41 3.15 9.98 11.92
N VAL A 42 2.82 8.70 11.81
CA VAL A 42 3.66 7.59 12.26
C VAL A 42 4.08 6.75 11.08
N ASP A 43 5.32 6.91 10.64
CA ASP A 43 5.95 6.01 9.68
C ASP A 43 7.46 5.97 9.90
N GLN A 44 8.09 4.82 9.60
CA GLN A 44 9.53 4.61 9.81
C GLN A 44 10.40 5.20 8.69
N TRP A 45 9.81 5.46 7.51
CA TRP A 45 10.53 5.75 6.28
C TRP A 45 9.96 6.93 5.49
N SER A 46 8.88 7.53 5.97
CA SER A 46 8.31 8.78 5.47
C SER A 46 9.07 9.96 6.07
N ASN A 47 9.56 10.84 5.20
CA ASN A 47 10.15 12.11 5.63
C ASN A 47 9.09 13.21 5.46
N GLY A 48 8.82 13.96 6.52
CA GLY A 48 7.86 15.08 6.48
C GLY A 48 6.55 14.81 7.23
N ASN A 49 5.74 15.85 7.33
CA ASN A 49 4.49 15.88 8.10
C ASN A 49 3.23 15.63 7.25
N GLU A 50 3.36 15.58 5.93
CA GLU A 50 2.26 15.37 4.99
C GLU A 50 2.54 14.16 4.08
N PRO A 51 2.04 12.96 4.42
CA PRO A 51 2.34 11.73 3.68
C PRO A 51 1.97 11.77 2.19
N ALA A 52 0.89 12.48 1.84
CA ALA A 52 0.49 12.68 0.45
C ALA A 52 1.53 13.48 -0.35
N ALA A 53 2.04 14.57 0.22
CA ALA A 53 3.05 15.41 -0.41
C ALA A 53 4.37 14.63 -0.57
N GLU A 54 4.75 13.86 0.46
CA GLU A 54 5.96 13.05 0.42
C GLU A 54 5.86 11.91 -0.60
N LEU A 55 4.70 11.25 -0.74
CA LEU A 55 4.48 10.25 -1.78
C LEU A 55 4.64 10.85 -3.19
N ASN A 56 4.04 12.01 -3.45
CA ASN A 56 4.17 12.71 -4.73
C ASN A 56 5.64 13.08 -5.02
N ARG A 57 6.36 13.61 -4.02
CA ARG A 57 7.79 13.92 -4.15
C ARG A 57 8.60 12.65 -4.43
N MET A 58 8.30 11.55 -3.76
CA MET A 58 9.01 10.29 -3.95
C MET A 58 8.79 9.68 -5.32
N MET A 59 7.58 9.83 -5.89
CA MET A 59 7.31 9.44 -7.27
C MET A 59 8.14 10.26 -8.27
N GLN A 60 8.33 11.56 -8.04
CA GLN A 60 9.22 12.39 -8.87
C GLN A 60 10.69 11.95 -8.77
N VAL A 61 11.17 11.63 -7.56
CA VAL A 61 12.53 11.11 -7.35
C VAL A 61 12.71 9.77 -8.09
N ARG A 62 11.74 8.86 -7.93
CA ARG A 62 11.72 7.57 -8.62
C ARG A 62 11.79 7.75 -10.14
N ARG A 63 10.94 8.61 -10.71
CA ARG A 63 10.95 8.91 -12.15
C ARG A 63 12.32 9.42 -12.61
N ALA A 64 12.86 10.44 -11.93
CA ALA A 64 14.16 11.00 -12.28
C ALA A 64 15.29 9.95 -12.25
N ALA A 65 15.25 9.01 -11.32
CA ALA A 65 16.23 7.93 -11.24
C ALA A 65 16.00 6.84 -12.30
N LEU A 66 14.75 6.47 -12.60
CA LEU A 66 14.41 5.53 -13.69
C LEU A 66 14.78 6.07 -15.07
N ASP A 67 14.59 7.35 -15.34
CA ASP A 67 14.95 8.00 -16.61
C ASP A 67 16.45 7.91 -16.91
N ARG A 68 17.28 7.78 -15.85
CA ARG A 68 18.74 7.68 -15.94
C ARG A 68 19.24 6.24 -15.73
N PHE A 69 18.34 5.29 -15.47
CA PHE A 69 18.69 3.92 -15.18
C PHE A 69 19.21 3.20 -16.43
N GLY A 70 20.21 2.33 -16.24
CA GLY A 70 20.84 1.58 -17.34
C GLY A 70 22.03 0.75 -16.86
N GLU A 71 22.82 0.22 -17.79
CA GLU A 71 23.94 -0.69 -17.50
C GLU A 71 24.98 -0.13 -16.52
N ARG A 72 25.10 1.20 -16.41
CA ARG A 72 25.99 1.86 -15.44
C ARG A 72 25.57 1.63 -13.98
N ALA A 73 24.38 1.09 -13.75
CA ALA A 73 23.92 0.65 -12.44
C ALA A 73 24.67 -0.60 -11.92
N ILE A 74 25.36 -1.33 -12.79
CA ILE A 74 26.15 -2.52 -12.44
C ILE A 74 27.63 -2.32 -12.76
N LYS A 75 28.50 -3.09 -12.08
CA LYS A 75 29.95 -3.03 -12.31
C LYS A 75 30.33 -3.56 -13.69
N THR A 76 31.36 -3.00 -14.31
CA THR A 76 31.96 -3.56 -15.53
C THR A 76 32.36 -5.03 -15.31
N GLY A 77 32.02 -5.89 -16.26
CA GLY A 77 32.27 -7.33 -16.19
C GLY A 77 31.14 -8.15 -15.55
N MET A 78 30.11 -7.50 -14.99
CA MET A 78 28.90 -8.20 -14.52
C MET A 78 27.93 -8.50 -15.68
N PRO A 79 27.18 -9.61 -15.63
CA PRO A 79 26.13 -9.87 -16.61
C PRO A 79 25.04 -8.79 -16.57
N LEU A 80 24.57 -8.33 -17.73
CA LEU A 80 23.48 -7.33 -17.82
C LEU A 80 22.19 -7.77 -17.11
N ALA A 81 21.93 -9.08 -17.02
CA ALA A 81 20.79 -9.60 -16.28
C ALA A 81 20.80 -9.23 -14.78
N THR A 82 21.96 -8.85 -14.21
CA THR A 82 22.04 -8.39 -12.81
C THR A 82 21.63 -6.93 -12.61
N MET A 83 21.21 -6.24 -13.68
CA MET A 83 20.55 -4.94 -13.56
C MET A 83 19.22 -5.06 -12.79
N GLU A 84 18.56 -6.22 -12.86
CA GLU A 84 17.27 -6.46 -12.19
C GLU A 84 17.37 -6.25 -10.68
N GLU A 85 18.44 -6.73 -10.02
CA GLU A 85 18.68 -6.54 -8.58
C GLU A 85 18.71 -5.06 -8.18
N VAL A 86 19.25 -4.21 -9.06
CA VAL A 86 19.33 -2.76 -8.80
C VAL A 86 18.03 -2.05 -9.18
N LEU A 87 17.33 -2.56 -10.20
CA LEU A 87 16.05 -2.04 -10.64
C LEU A 87 14.98 -2.23 -9.57
N VAL A 88 14.91 -3.38 -8.90
CA VAL A 88 13.85 -3.68 -7.91
C VAL A 88 13.71 -2.61 -6.82
N PRO A 89 14.75 -2.26 -6.03
CA PRO A 89 14.62 -1.26 -4.97
C PRO A 89 14.38 0.15 -5.52
N LEU A 90 14.89 0.47 -6.72
CA LEU A 90 14.60 1.74 -7.39
C LEU A 90 13.13 1.82 -7.85
N TYR A 91 12.63 0.76 -8.48
CA TYR A 91 11.28 0.69 -8.99
C TYR A 91 10.26 0.69 -7.85
N MET A 92 10.56 0.03 -6.74
CA MET A 92 9.73 0.00 -5.52
C MET A 92 10.07 1.11 -4.52
N HIS A 93 10.82 2.14 -4.92
CA HIS A 93 11.35 3.15 -3.98
C HIS A 93 10.26 3.90 -3.20
N HIS A 94 9.07 4.04 -3.78
CA HIS A 94 7.91 4.73 -3.20
C HIS A 94 7.07 3.87 -2.23
N ARG A 95 7.38 2.57 -2.05
CA ARG A 95 6.52 1.62 -1.34
C ARG A 95 6.20 2.01 0.10
N PHE A 96 7.14 2.65 0.80
CA PHE A 96 6.92 3.04 2.20
C PHE A 96 6.05 4.30 2.28
N GLN A 97 6.24 5.24 1.36
CA GLN A 97 5.36 6.41 1.22
C GLN A 97 3.92 6.00 0.84
N VAL A 98 3.74 4.91 0.11
CA VAL A 98 2.41 4.33 -0.15
C VAL A 98 1.76 3.88 1.16
N THR A 99 2.46 3.11 1.99
CA THR A 99 1.95 2.67 3.30
C THR A 99 1.65 3.87 4.21
N ALA A 100 2.54 4.86 4.26
CA ALA A 100 2.35 6.09 5.03
C ALA A 100 1.13 6.88 4.55
N ALA A 101 0.99 7.13 3.24
CA ALA A 101 -0.17 7.84 2.68
C ALA A 101 -1.48 7.08 2.93
N ALA A 102 -1.48 5.76 2.78
CA ALA A 102 -2.67 4.94 3.02
C ALA A 102 -3.12 4.96 4.49
N SER A 103 -2.23 5.19 5.46
CA SER A 103 -2.63 5.31 6.87
C SER A 103 -3.56 6.51 7.16
N ALA A 104 -3.56 7.53 6.29
CA ALA A 104 -4.48 8.67 6.39
C ALA A 104 -5.94 8.26 6.08
N LEU A 105 -6.13 7.31 5.17
CA LEU A 105 -7.45 6.83 4.76
C LEU A 105 -8.13 6.09 5.91
N GLY A 106 -9.29 6.56 6.38
CA GLY A 106 -9.89 6.05 7.61
C GLY A 106 -8.96 6.19 8.82
N GLY A 107 -7.97 7.09 8.76
CA GLY A 107 -6.98 7.30 9.80
C GLY A 107 -7.50 8.21 10.92
N MET A 108 -6.76 8.26 12.01
CA MET A 108 -7.03 9.06 13.20
C MET A 108 -5.76 9.82 13.58
N HIS A 109 -5.88 11.12 13.85
CA HIS A 109 -4.88 11.86 14.60
C HIS A 109 -5.18 11.64 16.08
N TYR A 110 -4.42 10.75 16.72
CA TYR A 110 -4.57 10.45 18.14
C TYR A 110 -3.24 10.48 18.87
N ILE A 111 -3.35 10.54 20.19
CA ILE A 111 -2.23 10.60 21.13
C ILE A 111 -2.50 9.64 22.29
N TYR A 112 -1.47 9.27 23.05
CA TYR A 112 -1.64 8.61 24.34
C TYR A 112 -2.07 9.63 25.41
N GLY A 113 -3.34 10.08 25.30
CA GLY A 113 -3.90 11.11 26.17
C GLY A 113 -4.03 10.64 27.62
N MET A 114 -3.75 11.54 28.56
CA MET A 114 -3.83 11.29 29.99
C MET A 114 -5.01 12.05 30.60
N ARG A 115 -5.72 11.43 31.55
CA ARG A 115 -6.83 12.10 32.24
C ARG A 115 -6.35 13.40 32.89
N GLY A 116 -6.99 14.52 32.54
CA GLY A 116 -6.69 15.84 33.12
C GLY A 116 -5.51 16.58 32.48
N ASP A 117 -5.01 16.10 31.34
CA ASP A 117 -3.89 16.72 30.63
C ASP A 117 -4.31 17.87 29.69
N GLY A 118 -5.62 18.05 29.47
CA GLY A 118 -6.21 19.12 28.66
C GLY A 118 -6.05 18.94 27.15
N ARG A 119 -5.56 17.79 26.68
CA ARG A 119 -5.27 17.54 25.27
C ARG A 119 -6.47 16.91 24.56
N VAL A 120 -6.53 17.09 23.24
CA VAL A 120 -7.52 16.40 22.40
C VAL A 120 -6.96 15.00 22.09
N PRO A 121 -7.54 13.92 22.66
CA PRO A 121 -6.92 12.61 22.60
C PRO A 121 -7.03 11.95 21.23
N VAL A 122 -8.10 12.24 20.48
CA VAL A 122 -8.40 11.58 19.21
C VAL A 122 -9.29 12.45 18.35
N ARG A 123 -8.96 12.54 17.05
CA ARG A 123 -9.80 13.14 16.01
C ARG A 123 -9.60 12.38 14.69
N PRO A 124 -10.62 12.26 13.84
CA PRO A 124 -10.42 11.69 12.51
C PRO A 124 -9.44 12.54 11.71
N VAL A 125 -8.70 11.89 10.81
CA VAL A 125 -7.94 12.60 9.78
C VAL A 125 -8.92 13.43 8.93
N PRO A 126 -8.71 14.75 8.76
CA PRO A 126 -9.63 15.61 8.02
C PRO A 126 -9.87 15.13 6.58
N ALA A 127 -11.07 15.40 6.06
CA ALA A 127 -11.45 14.98 4.71
C ALA A 127 -10.48 15.47 3.62
N SER A 128 -9.92 16.68 3.76
CA SER A 128 -8.92 17.22 2.83
C SER A 128 -7.65 16.36 2.77
N GLU A 129 -7.15 15.94 3.94
CA GLU A 129 -5.96 15.10 4.06
C GLU A 129 -6.21 13.69 3.53
N GLN A 130 -7.37 13.08 3.85
CA GLN A 130 -7.75 11.78 3.27
C GLN A 130 -7.90 11.84 1.75
N ASN A 131 -8.50 12.91 1.22
CA ASN A 131 -8.67 13.08 -0.22
C ASN A 131 -7.35 13.31 -0.95
N ALA A 132 -6.42 14.05 -0.35
CA ALA A 132 -5.07 14.26 -0.87
C ALA A 132 -4.26 12.95 -0.86
N ALA A 133 -4.36 12.17 0.23
CA ALA A 133 -3.75 10.85 0.31
C ALA A 133 -4.29 9.90 -0.76
N LEU A 134 -5.62 9.83 -0.94
CA LEU A 134 -6.21 9.02 -1.99
C LEU A 134 -5.77 9.47 -3.39
N ALA A 135 -5.70 10.77 -3.65
CA ALA A 135 -5.21 11.28 -4.93
C ALA A 135 -3.75 10.87 -5.19
N ALA A 136 -2.87 11.00 -4.20
CA ALA A 136 -1.47 10.61 -4.31
C ALA A 136 -1.32 9.09 -4.53
N LEU A 137 -2.11 8.27 -3.84
CA LEU A 137 -2.13 6.81 -4.02
C LEU A 137 -2.60 6.42 -5.43
N LEU A 138 -3.69 7.02 -5.92
CA LEU A 138 -4.19 6.75 -7.28
C LEU A 138 -3.19 7.17 -8.36
N ALA A 139 -2.43 8.25 -8.15
CA ALA A 139 -1.35 8.64 -9.06
C ALA A 139 -0.25 7.57 -9.20
N THR A 140 -0.05 6.70 -8.19
CA THR A 140 0.90 5.58 -8.31
C THR A 140 0.40 4.44 -9.20
N LEU A 141 -0.89 4.45 -9.56
CA LEU A 141 -1.52 3.45 -10.42
C LEU A 141 -1.57 3.88 -11.89
N ASP A 142 -0.99 5.03 -12.25
CA ASP A 142 -0.93 5.47 -13.63
C ASP A 142 -0.05 4.50 -14.45
N PRO A 143 -0.54 3.95 -15.59
CA PRO A 143 0.24 3.05 -16.43
C PRO A 143 1.58 3.62 -16.91
N GLU A 144 1.67 4.94 -17.13
CA GLU A 144 2.90 5.62 -17.55
C GLU A 144 3.89 5.76 -16.39
N GLU A 145 3.42 5.89 -15.15
CA GLU A 145 4.27 5.86 -13.95
C GLU A 145 4.82 4.46 -13.68
N LEU A 146 4.08 3.41 -14.04
CA LEU A 146 4.46 2.01 -13.82
C LEU A 146 5.20 1.36 -14.99
N ALA A 147 5.31 2.02 -16.14
CA ALA A 147 6.07 1.49 -17.26
C ALA A 147 7.58 1.42 -16.95
N VAL A 148 8.18 0.26 -17.20
CA VAL A 148 9.65 0.15 -17.23
C VAL A 148 10.13 0.77 -18.55
N PRO A 149 11.11 1.70 -18.54
CA PRO A 149 11.55 2.34 -19.77
C PRO A 149 12.04 1.34 -20.80
N LYS A 150 11.68 1.54 -22.07
CA LYS A 150 12.08 0.66 -23.19
C LYS A 150 13.60 0.48 -23.27
N SER A 151 14.36 1.53 -23.01
CA SER A 151 15.83 1.52 -22.95
C SER A 151 16.41 0.53 -21.92
N VAL A 152 15.65 0.24 -20.86
CA VAL A 152 15.99 -0.74 -19.83
C VAL A 152 15.57 -2.14 -20.29
N LEU A 153 14.35 -2.27 -20.81
CA LEU A 153 13.82 -3.55 -21.30
C LEU A 153 14.69 -4.14 -22.42
N ASP A 154 15.13 -3.32 -23.37
CA ASP A 154 15.97 -3.73 -24.50
C ASP A 154 17.38 -4.22 -24.04
N LYS A 155 17.75 -3.98 -22.77
CA LYS A 155 19.04 -4.35 -22.17
C LYS A 155 18.96 -5.46 -21.13
N MET A 156 17.80 -6.09 -20.92
CA MET A 156 17.64 -7.16 -19.93
C MET A 156 17.60 -8.55 -20.57
N PRO A 157 18.76 -9.20 -20.80
CA PRO A 157 18.81 -10.58 -21.26
C PRO A 157 18.38 -11.55 -20.15
N PRO A 158 18.11 -12.82 -20.51
CA PRO A 158 17.94 -13.88 -19.51
C PRO A 158 19.23 -14.08 -18.70
N ARG A 159 19.08 -14.61 -17.48
CA ARG A 159 20.22 -14.85 -16.58
C ARG A 159 21.14 -15.97 -17.11
N PRO A 160 22.47 -15.79 -17.09
CA PRO A 160 23.41 -16.84 -17.47
C PRO A 160 23.54 -17.91 -16.37
N PRO A 161 24.11 -19.09 -16.69
CA PRO A 161 24.43 -20.12 -15.70
C PRO A 161 25.24 -19.54 -14.51
N GLY A 162 24.90 -19.96 -13.30
CA GLY A 162 25.50 -19.46 -12.06
C GLY A 162 24.78 -18.25 -11.44
N TYR A 163 23.92 -17.56 -12.19
CA TYR A 163 23.13 -16.42 -11.70
C TYR A 163 21.67 -16.84 -11.53
N ARG A 164 21.36 -17.49 -10.41
CA ARG A 164 19.98 -17.93 -10.13
C ARG A 164 19.08 -16.74 -9.81
N ARG A 165 17.77 -16.94 -9.97
CA ARG A 165 16.78 -16.01 -9.43
C ARG A 165 16.73 -16.16 -7.91
N THR A 166 16.44 -15.06 -7.23
CA THR A 166 16.25 -15.02 -5.78
C THR A 166 14.87 -14.44 -5.48
N ARG A 167 14.45 -14.50 -4.21
CA ARG A 167 13.22 -13.84 -3.75
C ARG A 167 13.28 -12.31 -3.84
N GLU A 168 14.46 -11.74 -4.06
CA GLU A 168 14.70 -10.29 -4.14
C GLU A 168 14.42 -9.74 -5.54
N LEU A 169 13.99 -10.60 -6.48
CA LEU A 169 13.65 -10.23 -7.86
C LEU A 169 12.15 -10.26 -8.06
N PHE A 170 11.66 -9.53 -9.07
CA PHE A 170 10.26 -9.60 -9.43
C PHE A 170 9.86 -11.05 -9.79
N PRO A 171 8.65 -11.48 -9.40
CA PRO A 171 8.03 -12.69 -9.95
C PRO A 171 7.58 -12.44 -11.40
N ARG A 172 7.33 -13.50 -12.17
CA ARG A 172 7.38 -13.44 -13.64
C ARG A 172 6.45 -14.49 -14.26
N TYR A 173 5.69 -14.12 -15.29
CA TYR A 173 4.86 -15.03 -16.09
C TYR A 173 5.61 -15.56 -17.32
N THR A 174 6.60 -14.82 -17.81
CA THR A 174 7.32 -15.09 -19.07
C THR A 174 8.45 -16.13 -18.95
N GLY A 175 8.53 -16.84 -17.83
CA GLY A 175 9.58 -17.84 -17.58
C GLY A 175 10.98 -17.21 -17.48
N LEU A 176 11.84 -17.50 -18.45
CA LEU A 176 13.27 -17.14 -18.40
C LEU A 176 13.56 -15.67 -18.71
N MET A 177 12.86 -15.05 -19.67
CA MET A 177 13.08 -13.67 -20.16
C MET A 177 12.47 -12.65 -19.24
N PHE A 178 13.03 -11.44 -19.02
CA PHE A 178 12.44 -10.38 -18.18
C PHE A 178 10.94 -10.12 -18.49
N ASP A 179 10.14 -9.74 -17.48
CA ASP A 179 8.68 -9.63 -17.57
C ASP A 179 8.35 -8.16 -17.37
N ALA A 180 7.91 -7.52 -18.44
CA ALA A 180 7.71 -6.08 -18.45
C ALA A 180 6.44 -5.64 -17.70
N ILE A 181 5.54 -6.57 -17.36
CA ILE A 181 4.25 -6.29 -16.74
C ILE A 181 4.28 -6.57 -15.23
N SER A 182 4.96 -7.65 -14.82
CA SER A 182 5.02 -8.07 -13.42
C SER A 182 5.47 -6.97 -12.43
N PRO A 183 6.47 -6.10 -12.73
CA PRO A 183 6.81 -4.98 -11.85
C PRO A 183 5.62 -4.04 -11.59
N ALA A 184 4.86 -3.72 -12.63
CA ALA A 184 3.66 -2.87 -12.53
C ALA A 184 2.57 -3.57 -11.71
N THR A 185 2.34 -4.86 -11.95
CA THR A 185 1.40 -5.66 -11.15
C THR A 185 1.76 -5.66 -9.67
N VAL A 186 3.03 -5.85 -9.33
CA VAL A 186 3.52 -5.87 -7.94
C VAL A 186 3.35 -4.50 -7.26
N ALA A 187 3.70 -3.41 -7.94
CA ALA A 187 3.55 -2.06 -7.39
C ALA A 187 2.07 -1.68 -7.23
N ALA A 188 1.23 -1.98 -8.22
CA ALA A 188 -0.21 -1.76 -8.14
C ALA A 188 -0.83 -2.57 -7.01
N ASP A 189 -0.44 -3.84 -6.85
CA ASP A 189 -0.91 -4.70 -5.78
C ASP A 189 -0.57 -4.15 -4.39
N HIS A 190 0.65 -3.64 -4.21
CA HIS A 190 1.05 -2.97 -2.97
C HIS A 190 0.12 -1.78 -2.65
N THR A 191 -0.05 -0.85 -3.60
CA THR A 191 -0.93 0.32 -3.43
C THR A 191 -2.37 -0.07 -3.17
N VAL A 192 -2.96 -0.94 -4.00
CA VAL A 192 -4.38 -1.32 -3.87
C VAL A 192 -4.62 -2.11 -2.59
N SER A 193 -3.69 -2.98 -2.17
CA SER A 193 -3.81 -3.71 -0.90
C SER A 193 -3.77 -2.78 0.31
N GLU A 194 -3.00 -1.70 0.24
CA GLU A 194 -3.00 -0.65 1.26
C GLU A 194 -4.29 0.17 1.23
N ILE A 195 -4.82 0.55 0.08
CA ILE A 195 -6.13 1.23 0.03
C ILE A 195 -7.23 0.33 0.62
N LEU A 196 -7.25 -0.96 0.26
CA LEU A 196 -8.32 -1.92 0.56
C LEU A 196 -8.07 -2.79 1.79
N ASN A 197 -7.40 -2.25 2.80
CA ASN A 197 -7.25 -2.94 4.08
C ASN A 197 -8.60 -3.01 4.84
N ALA A 198 -8.93 -4.19 5.40
CA ALA A 198 -10.23 -4.43 6.02
C ALA A 198 -10.51 -3.54 7.26
N SER A 199 -9.53 -3.38 8.16
CA SER A 199 -9.67 -2.53 9.35
C SER A 199 -9.79 -1.06 8.97
N ARG A 200 -9.03 -0.64 7.95
CA ARG A 200 -9.08 0.71 7.38
C ARG A 200 -10.45 1.02 6.77
N ALA A 201 -10.98 0.09 5.97
CA ALA A 201 -12.31 0.17 5.37
C ALA A 201 -13.41 0.23 6.44
N ALA A 202 -13.30 -0.55 7.52
CA ALA A 202 -14.23 -0.48 8.65
C ALA A 202 -14.21 0.90 9.32
N ARG A 203 -13.02 1.49 9.55
CA ARG A 203 -12.91 2.84 10.10
C ARG A 203 -13.53 3.90 9.19
N MET A 204 -13.40 3.79 7.87
CA MET A 204 -14.08 4.72 6.94
C MET A 204 -15.60 4.65 7.06
N VAL A 205 -16.16 3.45 7.23
CA VAL A 205 -17.60 3.26 7.46
C VAL A 205 -18.03 3.96 8.75
N GLU A 206 -17.30 3.73 9.85
CA GLU A 206 -17.60 4.36 11.14
C GLU A 206 -17.45 5.89 11.11
N GLN A 207 -16.33 6.39 10.58
CA GLN A 207 -16.05 7.81 10.51
C GLN A 207 -17.09 8.58 9.69
N ASN A 208 -17.46 8.05 8.51
CA ASN A 208 -18.47 8.68 7.67
C ASN A 208 -19.87 8.62 8.30
N ALA A 209 -20.21 7.55 9.02
CA ALA A 209 -21.48 7.44 9.74
C ALA A 209 -21.59 8.47 10.88
N LEU A 210 -20.49 8.76 11.57
CA LEU A 210 -20.43 9.77 12.63
C LEU A 210 -20.32 11.19 12.08
N ASN A 211 -19.69 11.36 10.92
CA ASN A 211 -19.53 12.65 10.26
C ASN A 211 -19.53 12.49 8.74
N ALA A 212 -20.65 12.84 8.11
CA ALA A 212 -20.85 12.71 6.68
C ALA A 212 -19.88 13.54 5.80
N SER A 213 -19.15 14.50 6.38
CA SER A 213 -18.11 15.27 5.65
C SER A 213 -16.81 14.48 5.44
N ILE A 214 -16.58 13.41 6.21
CA ILE A 214 -15.40 12.54 6.06
C ILE A 214 -15.70 11.49 4.97
N PRO A 215 -14.78 11.21 4.02
CA PRO A 215 -15.03 10.22 2.97
C PRO A 215 -15.28 8.83 3.56
N GLY A 216 -16.39 8.20 3.17
CA GLY A 216 -16.69 6.80 3.48
C GLY A 216 -16.05 5.83 2.49
N LEU A 217 -16.11 4.53 2.82
CA LEU A 217 -15.58 3.46 1.97
C LEU A 217 -16.14 3.50 0.55
N ASP A 218 -17.43 3.79 0.41
CA ASP A 218 -18.11 3.88 -0.88
C ASP A 218 -17.47 4.90 -1.83
N ALA A 219 -17.15 6.09 -1.31
CA ALA A 219 -16.49 7.16 -2.07
C ALA A 219 -15.06 6.76 -2.46
N VAL A 220 -14.35 6.07 -1.58
CA VAL A 220 -12.99 5.58 -1.86
C VAL A 220 -12.99 4.52 -2.96
N LEU A 221 -13.90 3.53 -2.89
CA LEU A 221 -14.04 2.49 -3.91
C LEU A 221 -14.40 3.09 -5.27
N ASN A 222 -15.31 4.07 -5.32
CA ASN A 222 -15.64 4.75 -6.58
C ASN A 222 -14.43 5.44 -7.18
N ARG A 223 -13.71 6.25 -6.38
CA ARG A 223 -12.51 6.94 -6.88
C ARG A 223 -11.42 5.98 -7.32
N LEU A 224 -11.29 4.81 -6.68
CA LEU A 224 -10.39 3.77 -7.12
C LEU A 224 -10.81 3.22 -8.49
N ILE A 225 -12.08 2.85 -8.65
CA ILE A 225 -12.61 2.35 -9.92
C ILE A 225 -12.44 3.40 -11.02
N ASP A 226 -12.86 4.64 -10.78
CA ASP A 226 -12.77 5.74 -11.74
C ASP A 226 -11.31 6.08 -12.09
N GLY A 227 -10.38 5.86 -11.16
CA GLY A 227 -8.95 6.10 -11.35
C GLY A 227 -8.20 4.99 -12.10
N THR A 228 -8.78 3.79 -12.22
CA THR A 228 -8.10 2.64 -12.84
C THR A 228 -8.80 2.08 -14.07
N PHE A 229 -10.13 2.21 -14.16
CA PHE A 229 -10.91 1.75 -15.31
C PHE A 229 -11.20 2.90 -16.24
N GLY A 230 -11.26 2.62 -17.54
CA GLY A 230 -11.64 3.67 -18.50
C GLY A 230 -10.50 4.52 -19.02
N ILE A 231 -9.29 4.33 -18.49
CA ILE A 231 -8.13 5.16 -18.76
C ILE A 231 -7.66 4.99 -20.21
N GLN A 232 -7.42 6.11 -20.90
CA GLN A 232 -6.82 6.09 -22.22
C GLN A 232 -5.31 5.90 -22.08
N THR A 233 -4.77 4.92 -22.78
CA THR A 233 -3.34 4.60 -22.73
C THR A 233 -2.65 5.00 -24.04
N SER A 234 -1.39 5.44 -23.94
CA SER A 234 -0.66 5.99 -25.08
C SER A 234 -0.15 4.94 -26.08
N ASN A 235 -0.03 3.67 -25.67
CA ASN A 235 0.36 2.56 -26.54
C ASN A 235 -0.02 1.20 -25.92
N GLY A 236 0.16 0.11 -26.68
CA GLY A 236 -0.21 -1.24 -26.24
C GLY A 236 0.53 -1.75 -24.99
N TYR A 237 1.77 -1.30 -24.72
CA TYR A 237 2.46 -1.68 -23.49
C TYR A 237 1.77 -1.06 -22.26
N HIS A 238 1.42 0.22 -22.34
CA HIS A 238 0.63 0.88 -21.30
C HIS A 238 -0.78 0.26 -21.18
N SER A 239 -1.40 -0.19 -22.28
CA SER A 239 -2.68 -0.89 -22.22
C SER A 239 -2.60 -2.21 -21.43
N GLU A 240 -1.54 -3.00 -21.61
CA GLU A 240 -1.33 -4.23 -20.83
C GLU A 240 -1.05 -3.95 -19.35
N ILE A 241 -0.33 -2.86 -19.04
CA ILE A 241 -0.16 -2.41 -17.65
C ILE A 241 -1.52 -2.03 -17.04
N SER A 242 -2.35 -1.27 -17.76
CA SER A 242 -3.70 -0.89 -17.33
C SER A 242 -4.54 -2.12 -16.98
N ARG A 243 -4.57 -3.13 -17.86
CA ARG A 243 -5.28 -4.40 -17.62
C ARG A 243 -4.76 -5.14 -16.40
N ALA A 244 -3.44 -5.11 -16.14
CA ALA A 244 -2.87 -5.69 -14.94
C ALA A 244 -3.30 -4.97 -13.66
N ILE A 245 -3.39 -3.63 -13.69
CA ILE A 245 -3.92 -2.82 -12.58
C ILE A 245 -5.40 -3.13 -12.33
N GLU A 246 -6.22 -3.13 -13.39
CA GLU A 246 -7.66 -3.44 -13.32
C GLU A 246 -7.91 -4.84 -12.71
N ARG A 247 -7.11 -5.82 -13.12
CA ARG A 247 -7.13 -7.17 -12.54
C ARG A 247 -6.85 -7.15 -11.03
N VAL A 248 -5.80 -6.45 -10.62
CA VAL A 248 -5.43 -6.30 -9.20
C VAL A 248 -6.57 -5.66 -8.41
N VAL A 249 -7.20 -4.61 -8.94
CA VAL A 249 -8.32 -3.93 -8.29
C VAL A 249 -9.49 -4.89 -8.07
N VAL A 250 -9.91 -5.63 -9.10
CA VAL A 250 -11.00 -6.60 -8.97
C VAL A 250 -10.67 -7.71 -7.97
N ASP A 251 -9.47 -8.29 -8.07
CA ASP A 251 -9.02 -9.36 -7.15
C ASP A 251 -9.00 -8.88 -5.69
N ARG A 252 -8.52 -7.66 -5.43
CA ARG A 252 -8.47 -7.08 -4.09
C ARG A 252 -9.85 -6.69 -3.56
N MET A 253 -10.73 -6.16 -4.41
CA MET A 253 -12.13 -5.90 -4.04
C MET A 253 -12.90 -7.18 -3.73
N ILE A 254 -12.74 -8.25 -4.53
CA ILE A 254 -13.30 -9.58 -4.25
C ILE A 254 -12.78 -10.08 -2.89
N GLY A 255 -11.47 -9.96 -2.66
CA GLY A 255 -10.85 -10.32 -1.39
C GLY A 255 -11.45 -9.57 -0.18
N LEU A 256 -11.69 -8.27 -0.31
CA LEU A 256 -12.28 -7.42 0.73
C LEU A 256 -13.76 -7.79 0.96
N ALA A 257 -14.53 -7.95 -0.12
CA ALA A 257 -15.94 -8.34 -0.07
C ALA A 257 -16.15 -9.72 0.54
N GLY A 258 -15.24 -10.66 0.31
CA GLY A 258 -15.33 -12.03 0.83
C GLY A 258 -14.86 -12.18 2.28
N ARG A 259 -13.88 -11.38 2.73
CA ARG A 259 -13.15 -11.63 3.99
C ARG A 259 -13.23 -10.53 5.04
N ALA A 260 -13.70 -9.33 4.73
CA ALA A 260 -13.79 -8.28 5.73
C ALA A 260 -14.66 -8.73 6.92
N THR A 261 -14.18 -8.51 8.14
CA THR A 261 -14.89 -8.92 9.37
C THR A 261 -16.19 -8.14 9.54
N MET A 262 -16.17 -6.83 9.27
CA MET A 262 -17.33 -5.96 9.32
C MET A 262 -18.30 -6.22 8.14
N PRO A 263 -19.57 -6.59 8.38
CA PRO A 263 -20.55 -6.86 7.32
C PRO A 263 -20.79 -5.69 6.37
N GLN A 264 -20.80 -4.46 6.87
CA GLN A 264 -21.00 -3.24 6.08
C GLN A 264 -19.92 -3.07 5.00
N VAL A 265 -18.67 -3.39 5.33
CA VAL A 265 -17.55 -3.37 4.37
C VAL A 265 -17.81 -4.38 3.26
N ARG A 266 -18.25 -5.60 3.60
CA ARG A 266 -18.60 -6.63 2.60
C ARG A 266 -19.73 -6.15 1.70
N SER A 267 -20.83 -5.66 2.28
CA SER A 267 -22.01 -5.20 1.53
C SER A 267 -21.70 -4.05 0.57
N ILE A 268 -20.97 -3.02 1.02
CA ILE A 268 -20.60 -1.87 0.19
C ILE A 268 -19.68 -2.32 -0.95
N THR A 269 -18.70 -3.18 -0.66
CA THR A 269 -17.75 -3.66 -1.67
C THR A 269 -18.43 -4.54 -2.71
N SER A 270 -19.31 -5.46 -2.29
CA SER A 270 -20.10 -6.30 -3.21
C SER A 270 -21.02 -5.46 -4.10
N TYR A 271 -21.66 -4.42 -3.56
CA TYR A 271 -22.48 -3.49 -4.34
C TYR A 271 -21.66 -2.79 -5.44
N ARG A 272 -20.44 -2.35 -5.12
CA ARG A 272 -19.54 -1.71 -6.08
C ARG A 272 -19.01 -2.70 -7.13
N LEU A 273 -18.69 -3.93 -6.74
CA LEU A 273 -18.33 -5.00 -7.66
C LEU A 273 -19.47 -5.30 -8.66
N GLU A 274 -20.72 -5.39 -8.19
CA GLU A 274 -21.87 -5.64 -9.05
C GLU A 274 -22.07 -4.50 -10.08
N ALA A 275 -21.93 -3.24 -9.65
CA ALA A 275 -21.98 -2.09 -10.54
C ALA A 275 -20.85 -2.13 -11.58
N LEU A 276 -19.62 -2.43 -11.16
CA LEU A 276 -18.46 -2.55 -12.04
C LEU A 276 -18.64 -3.69 -13.06
N GLY A 277 -19.14 -4.85 -12.63
CA GLY A 277 -19.41 -5.99 -13.52
C GLY A 277 -20.38 -5.62 -14.65
N ARG A 278 -21.44 -4.85 -14.34
CA ARG A 278 -22.37 -4.34 -15.36
C ARG A 278 -21.71 -3.37 -16.34
N GLN A 279 -20.83 -2.49 -15.85
CA GLN A 279 -20.06 -1.57 -16.71
C GLN A 279 -19.10 -2.32 -17.64
N LEU A 280 -18.40 -3.33 -17.12
CA LEU A 280 -17.44 -4.13 -17.89
C LEU A 280 -18.08 -4.90 -19.04
N ILE A 281 -19.30 -5.41 -18.86
CA ILE A 281 -20.06 -6.10 -19.94
C ILE A 281 -20.41 -5.14 -21.09
N GLN A 282 -20.61 -3.86 -20.79
CA GLN A 282 -20.95 -2.83 -21.79
C GLN A 282 -19.71 -2.22 -22.45
N ARG A 283 -18.50 -2.61 -22.03
CA ARG A 283 -17.26 -2.06 -22.56
C ARG A 283 -17.10 -2.45 -24.03
N THR A 284 -16.57 -1.52 -24.81
CA THR A 284 -16.21 -1.73 -26.21
C THR A 284 -14.71 -1.49 -26.39
N GLY A 285 -14.11 -2.15 -27.38
CA GLY A 285 -12.68 -2.07 -27.63
C GLY A 285 -12.21 -3.13 -28.62
N ASP A 286 -10.90 -3.30 -28.71
CA ASP A 286 -10.29 -4.40 -29.46
C ASP A 286 -10.55 -5.77 -28.78
N THR A 287 -10.12 -6.85 -29.43
CA THR A 287 -10.32 -8.21 -28.91
C THR A 287 -9.69 -8.41 -27.54
N SER A 288 -8.53 -7.80 -27.28
CA SER A 288 -7.83 -7.92 -26.00
C SER A 288 -8.58 -7.22 -24.87
N GLU A 289 -9.12 -6.02 -25.13
CA GLU A 289 -9.96 -5.27 -24.21
C GLU A 289 -11.24 -6.04 -23.87
N LEU A 290 -11.95 -6.52 -24.90
CA LEU A 290 -13.18 -7.29 -24.72
C LEU A 290 -12.91 -8.57 -23.92
N ALA A 291 -11.85 -9.31 -24.25
CA ALA A 291 -11.47 -10.52 -23.53
C ALA A 291 -11.16 -10.24 -22.06
N HIS A 292 -10.45 -9.15 -21.78
CA HIS A 292 -10.12 -8.72 -20.43
C HIS A 292 -11.37 -8.38 -19.61
N CYS A 293 -12.20 -7.45 -20.11
CA CYS A 293 -13.40 -7.01 -19.40
C CYS A 293 -14.40 -8.15 -19.18
N GLN A 294 -14.57 -9.05 -20.16
CA GLN A 294 -15.41 -10.25 -20.01
C GLN A 294 -14.85 -11.24 -18.99
N ALA A 295 -13.53 -11.38 -18.88
CA ALA A 295 -12.93 -12.22 -17.84
C ALA A 295 -13.19 -11.64 -16.44
N LEU A 296 -12.95 -10.34 -16.25
CA LEU A 296 -13.22 -9.65 -14.98
C LEU A 296 -14.70 -9.72 -14.59
N ALA A 297 -15.62 -9.44 -15.53
CA ALA A 297 -17.05 -9.52 -15.28
C ALA A 297 -17.47 -10.94 -14.85
N ARG A 298 -16.95 -11.99 -15.49
CA ARG A 298 -17.22 -13.38 -15.11
C ARG A 298 -16.68 -13.73 -13.73
N ASP A 299 -15.49 -13.26 -13.39
CA ASP A 299 -14.89 -13.49 -12.06
C ASP A 299 -15.72 -12.79 -10.97
N ILE A 300 -16.20 -11.57 -11.22
CA ILE A 300 -17.12 -10.85 -10.33
C ILE A 300 -18.44 -11.62 -10.17
N THR A 301 -19.09 -12.02 -11.26
CA THR A 301 -20.36 -12.76 -11.21
C THR A 301 -20.19 -14.07 -10.44
N ARG A 302 -19.12 -14.83 -10.71
CA ARG A 302 -18.83 -16.07 -10.00
C ARG A 302 -18.71 -15.83 -8.49
N PHE A 303 -18.00 -14.78 -8.07
CA PHE A 303 -17.85 -14.44 -6.66
C PHE A 303 -19.20 -14.05 -6.01
N LEU A 304 -20.00 -13.22 -6.68
CA LEU A 304 -21.28 -12.75 -6.15
C LEU A 304 -22.32 -13.87 -6.02
N GLU A 305 -22.32 -14.84 -6.95
CA GLU A 305 -23.24 -15.99 -6.94
C GLU A 305 -22.78 -17.11 -5.98
N GLN A 306 -21.47 -17.30 -5.82
CA GLN A 306 -20.88 -18.38 -5.03
C GLN A 306 -19.71 -17.88 -4.16
N PRO A 307 -19.98 -17.09 -3.10
CA PRO A 307 -18.93 -16.48 -2.30
C PRO A 307 -18.13 -17.49 -1.45
N GLY A 308 -18.63 -18.71 -1.25
CA GLY A 308 -17.99 -19.74 -0.39
C GLY A 308 -16.80 -20.48 -1.03
N ASP A 309 -16.82 -20.70 -2.35
CA ASP A 309 -15.80 -21.46 -3.08
C ASP A 309 -14.68 -20.57 -3.69
N ALA A 310 -14.92 -19.25 -3.73
CA ALA A 310 -14.10 -18.29 -4.48
C ALA A 310 -12.95 -17.64 -3.69
N VAL A 311 -12.74 -17.99 -2.41
CA VAL A 311 -11.85 -17.22 -1.52
C VAL A 311 -10.55 -17.93 -1.22
N ALA A 312 -9.92 -18.55 -2.22
CA ALA A 312 -8.47 -18.59 -2.19
C ALA A 312 -7.99 -17.13 -2.34
N PRO A 313 -7.02 -16.66 -1.53
CA PRO A 313 -6.44 -15.35 -1.77
C PRO A 313 -5.98 -15.32 -3.24
N PRO A 314 -6.22 -14.21 -3.97
CA PRO A 314 -5.67 -14.10 -5.32
C PRO A 314 -4.18 -14.41 -5.22
N VAL A 315 -3.68 -15.29 -6.11
CA VAL A 315 -2.26 -15.60 -6.19
C VAL A 315 -1.59 -14.32 -6.67
N THR A 316 -1.29 -13.46 -5.71
CA THR A 316 -0.69 -12.17 -5.94
C THR A 316 0.80 -12.39 -6.07
N LEU A 317 1.38 -11.71 -7.05
CA LEU A 317 2.81 -11.63 -7.20
C LEU A 317 3.38 -10.96 -5.95
N ALA A 318 3.95 -11.74 -5.05
CA ALA A 318 4.50 -11.20 -3.81
C ALA A 318 5.62 -10.20 -4.13
N ALA A 319 5.50 -9.00 -3.55
CA ALA A 319 6.54 -8.00 -3.68
C ALA A 319 7.87 -8.52 -3.10
N PRO A 320 9.02 -8.25 -3.75
CA PRO A 320 10.32 -8.53 -3.16
C PRO A 320 10.45 -7.90 -1.76
N PRO A 321 11.14 -8.57 -0.81
CA PRO A 321 11.34 -8.06 0.54
C PRO A 321 11.88 -6.63 0.56
N GLY A 322 11.51 -5.88 1.60
CA GLY A 322 11.73 -4.43 1.59
C GLY A 322 12.29 -3.78 2.83
N ALA A 323 11.74 -4.11 4.00
CA ALA A 323 12.33 -3.66 5.25
C ALA A 323 13.66 -4.39 5.48
N PRO A 324 14.68 -3.73 6.08
CA PRO A 324 15.84 -4.44 6.58
C PRO A 324 15.38 -5.54 7.55
N ILE A 325 16.20 -6.58 7.71
CA ILE A 325 15.91 -7.72 8.57
C ILE A 325 15.75 -7.24 10.02
N GLY A 326 14.54 -6.85 10.40
CA GLY A 326 14.09 -6.82 11.77
C GLY A 326 13.77 -8.25 12.14
N GLN A 327 14.44 -8.79 13.17
CA GLN A 327 14.01 -10.07 13.73
C GLN A 327 12.52 -9.93 14.10
N PRO A 328 11.64 -10.88 13.74
CA PRO A 328 10.36 -10.97 14.42
C PRO A 328 10.68 -11.09 15.91
N ALA A 329 10.13 -10.17 16.72
CA ALA A 329 10.36 -10.11 18.15
C ALA A 329 10.28 -11.52 18.73
N MET A 330 11.43 -12.05 19.19
CA MET A 330 11.60 -13.30 19.94
C MET A 330 10.65 -14.47 19.59
N ASN A 331 10.32 -14.71 18.31
CA ASN A 331 9.51 -15.89 17.94
C ASN A 331 10.23 -17.21 18.27
N TRP A 332 11.54 -17.19 18.46
CA TRP A 332 12.31 -18.31 18.99
C TRP A 332 12.03 -18.61 20.48
N LEU A 333 11.41 -17.68 21.23
CA LEU A 333 10.85 -17.93 22.57
C LEU A 333 9.49 -18.63 22.53
N GLN A 334 8.71 -18.55 21.44
CA GLN A 334 7.46 -19.32 21.32
C GLN A 334 7.75 -20.84 21.25
N ALA A 335 8.93 -21.24 20.75
CA ALA A 335 9.38 -22.63 20.79
C ALA A 335 9.78 -23.10 22.21
N LEU A 336 9.81 -22.20 23.20
CA LEU A 336 10.09 -22.49 24.60
C LEU A 336 8.83 -22.47 25.48
N GLU A 337 7.65 -22.13 24.95
CA GLU A 337 6.39 -22.35 25.67
C GLU A 337 6.07 -23.86 25.65
N PRO A 338 6.04 -24.54 26.81
CA PRO A 338 5.61 -25.92 26.87
C PRO A 338 4.14 -26.00 26.45
N ALA A 339 3.78 -27.03 25.68
CA ALA A 339 2.41 -27.30 25.20
C ALA A 339 1.33 -27.47 26.30
N CYS A 340 1.67 -27.24 27.57
CA CYS A 340 0.79 -27.42 28.73
C CYS A 340 0.16 -26.12 29.26
N SER A 341 0.42 -24.94 28.68
CA SER A 341 -0.21 -23.68 29.12
C SER A 341 -1.62 -23.44 28.54
N LEU A 342 -2.18 -24.38 27.76
CA LEU A 342 -3.55 -24.32 27.24
C LEU A 342 -4.56 -25.18 28.03
N LEU A 343 -4.29 -25.44 29.31
CA LEU A 343 -5.26 -26.08 30.22
C LEU A 343 -5.79 -25.07 31.25
N GLU A 344 -7.04 -24.65 31.02
CA GLU A 344 -8.07 -24.13 31.95
C GLU A 344 -7.72 -22.80 32.67
N TRP A 345 -8.58 -21.77 32.69
CA TRP A 345 -10.00 -21.71 33.08
C TRP A 345 -10.82 -20.75 32.22
#